data_AF-A0A1C5F4D1-F1
#
_entry.id   AF-A0A1C5F4D1-F1
#
_cell.length_a   1.000
_cell.length_b   1.000
_cell.length_c   1.000
_cell.angle_alpha   90.00
_cell.angle_beta   90.00
_cell.angle_gamma   90.00
#
_symmetry.space_group_name_H-M   'P 1'
#
loop_
_entity.id
_entity.type
_entity.pdbx_description
1 polymer ?
#
loop_
_entity_poly.entity_id
_entity_poly.type
_entity_poly.pdbx_seq_one_letter_code
_entity_poly.pdbx_strand_id
1 'polypeptide(L)'
;MSSFFDRSRNLTVIRDVDVACTQLEQALADADPTLVPGLQHALDLLRNLPSSEEDLTTEWARGVLAAAGVDPKHEVRATKALRDAKPELSLAAAVEIAKKVAR
;
A
#
# COMPACT_ATOMS: atom_id res chain seq x y z
N MET A 1 -12.15 -21.29 26.28
CA MET A 1 -11.16 -22.04 25.45
C MET A 1 -10.96 -21.25 24.17
N SER A 2 -9.72 -20.82 23.95
CA SER A 2 -9.33 -19.77 23.01
C SER A 2 -9.57 -20.17 21.56
N SER A 3 -10.26 -19.29 20.82
CA SER A 3 -10.40 -19.38 19.36
C SER A 3 -9.06 -19.02 18.71
N PHE A 4 -8.15 -20.00 18.63
CA PHE A 4 -6.93 -19.94 17.83
C PHE A 4 -7.27 -20.44 16.44
N PHE A 5 -7.65 -19.55 15.52
CA PHE A 5 -7.42 -19.61 14.05
C PHE A 5 -8.32 -18.57 13.37
N ASP A 6 -8.09 -17.29 13.62
CA ASP A 6 -8.40 -16.29 12.60
C ASP A 6 -7.21 -16.27 11.63
N ARG A 7 -7.33 -17.06 10.55
CA ARG A 7 -6.27 -17.33 9.57
C ARG A 7 -6.16 -16.23 8.50
N SER A 8 -6.74 -15.06 8.76
CA SER A 8 -6.88 -13.96 7.81
C SER A 8 -6.32 -12.65 8.37
N ARG A 9 -5.10 -12.66 8.92
CA ARG A 9 -4.36 -11.40 9.15
C ARG A 9 -3.88 -10.87 7.80
N ASN A 10 -4.83 -10.23 7.10
CA ASN A 10 -4.63 -9.52 5.84
C ASN A 10 -3.94 -8.17 6.13
N LEU A 11 -3.14 -7.69 5.17
CA LEU A 11 -2.53 -6.38 5.24
C LEU A 11 -3.65 -5.33 5.25
N THR A 12 -3.84 -4.60 6.36
CA THR A 12 -4.82 -3.51 6.38
C THR A 12 -4.21 -2.27 5.72
N VAL A 13 -4.70 -1.95 4.53
CA VAL A 13 -4.40 -0.68 3.86
C VAL A 13 -5.31 0.40 4.45
N ILE A 14 -4.74 1.36 5.15
CA ILE A 14 -5.47 2.54 5.64
C ILE A 14 -5.21 3.67 4.64
N ARG A 15 -6.28 4.19 4.03
CA ARG A 15 -6.20 5.29 3.06
C ARG A 15 -6.80 6.55 3.68
N ASP A 16 -5.97 7.56 3.90
CA ASP A 16 -6.40 8.93 4.26
C ASP A 16 -6.53 9.84 3.00
N VAL A 17 -6.38 9.25 1.82
CA VAL A 17 -6.38 9.97 0.53
C VAL A 17 -7.77 10.51 0.20
N ASP A 18 -8.84 9.80 0.55
CA ASP A 18 -10.20 10.26 0.23
C ASP A 18 -10.58 11.49 1.05
N VAL A 19 -10.09 11.57 2.29
CA VAL A 19 -10.20 12.75 3.15
C VAL A 19 -9.38 13.90 2.56
N ALA A 20 -8.13 13.64 2.14
CA ALA A 20 -7.28 14.65 1.51
C ALA A 20 -7.88 15.19 0.19
N CYS A 21 -8.44 14.32 -0.65
CA CYS A 21 -9.16 14.71 -1.86
C CYS A 21 -10.36 15.60 -1.52
N THR A 22 -11.14 15.23 -0.51
CA THR A 22 -12.30 16.02 -0.05
C THR A 22 -11.87 17.41 0.41
N GLN A 23 -10.78 17.51 1.19
CA GLN A 23 -10.25 18.78 1.67
C GLN A 23 -9.72 19.66 0.53
N LEU A 24 -9.07 19.07 -0.48
CA LEU A 24 -8.59 19.79 -1.65
C LEU A 24 -9.73 20.27 -2.55
N GLU A 25 -10.79 19.48 -2.71
CA GLU A 25 -12.00 19.89 -3.45
C GLU A 25 -12.71 21.06 -2.77
N GLN A 26 -12.79 21.05 -1.43
CA GLN A 26 -13.29 22.19 -0.65
C GLN A 26 -12.40 23.42 -0.82
N ALA A 27 -11.08 23.25 -0.71
CA ALA A 27 -10.14 24.34 -0.91
C ALA A 27 -10.22 24.93 -2.33
N LEU A 28 -10.45 24.10 -3.36
CA LEU A 28 -10.63 24.53 -4.74
C LEU A 28 -11.92 25.35 -4.93
N ALA A 29 -13.00 25.00 -4.23
CA ALA A 29 -14.28 25.71 -4.30
C ALA A 29 -14.16 27.16 -3.80
N ASP A 30 -13.30 27.39 -2.80
CA ASP A 30 -13.06 28.70 -2.19
C ASP A 30 -11.74 29.36 -2.66
N ALA A 31 -11.03 28.73 -3.61
CA ALA A 31 -9.67 29.14 -3.98
C ALA A 31 -9.62 30.46 -4.76
N ASP A 32 -8.56 31.23 -4.48
CA ASP A 32 -8.12 32.29 -5.38
C ASP A 32 -7.74 31.70 -6.77
N PRO A 33 -8.08 32.36 -7.89
CA PRO A 33 -7.77 31.89 -9.24
C PRO A 33 -6.29 31.53 -9.47
N THR A 34 -5.37 32.15 -8.73
CA THR A 34 -3.92 31.87 -8.81
C THR A 34 -3.54 30.52 -8.22
N LEU A 35 -4.30 30.00 -7.25
CA LEU A 35 -4.05 28.72 -6.57
C LEU A 35 -4.74 27.54 -7.26
N VAL A 36 -5.78 27.80 -8.06
CA VAL A 36 -6.57 26.77 -8.77
C VAL A 36 -5.70 25.80 -9.58
N PRO A 37 -4.72 26.22 -10.40
CA PRO A 37 -3.91 25.27 -11.18
C PRO A 37 -3.08 24.32 -10.30
N GLY A 38 -2.54 24.82 -9.18
CA GLY A 38 -1.74 24.02 -8.26
C GLY A 38 -2.59 23.02 -7.48
N LEU A 39 -3.77 23.44 -7.00
CA LEU A 39 -4.72 22.57 -6.31
C LEU A 39 -5.29 21.50 -7.24
N GLN A 40 -5.58 21.85 -8.49
CA GLN A 40 -6.02 20.90 -9.52
C GLN A 40 -4.94 19.85 -9.79
N HIS A 41 -3.68 20.28 -9.92
CA HIS A 41 -2.57 19.36 -10.13
C HIS A 41 -2.37 18.40 -8.95
N ALA A 42 -2.50 18.90 -7.70
CA ALA A 42 -2.44 18.07 -6.51
C ALA A 42 -3.55 17.00 -6.49
N LEU A 43 -4.79 17.38 -6.85
CA LEU A 43 -5.91 16.43 -6.98
C LEU A 43 -5.64 15.36 -8.04
N ASP A 44 -5.08 15.75 -9.18
CA ASP A 44 -4.76 14.80 -10.26
C ASP A 44 -3.69 13.79 -9.81
N LEU A 45 -2.68 14.22 -9.05
CA LEU A 45 -1.67 13.33 -8.47
C LEU A 45 -2.30 12.33 -7.49
N LEU A 46 -3.19 12.78 -6.61
CA LEU A 46 -3.85 11.91 -5.63
C LEU A 46 -4.82 10.92 -6.27
N ARG A 47 -5.53 11.33 -7.32
CA ARG A 47 -6.45 10.46 -8.08
C ARG A 47 -5.72 9.38 -8.88
N ASN A 48 -4.46 9.63 -9.25
CA ASN A 48 -3.59 8.66 -9.93
C ASN A 48 -2.87 7.70 -8.97
N LEU A 49 -3.05 7.84 -7.66
CA LEU A 49 -2.56 6.84 -6.71
C LEU A 49 -3.24 5.48 -6.96
N PRO A 50 -2.54 4.36 -6.75
CA PRO A 50 -3.12 3.04 -6.95
C PRO A 50 -4.41 2.87 -6.13
N SER A 51 -5.48 2.48 -6.81
CA SER A 51 -6.83 2.42 -6.24
C SER A 51 -7.17 1.05 -5.67
N SER A 52 -6.38 0.01 -5.99
CA SER A 52 -6.61 -1.35 -5.52
C SER A 52 -5.72 -1.71 -4.34
N GLU A 53 -6.27 -2.45 -3.38
CA GLU A 53 -5.52 -3.02 -2.26
C GLU A 53 -4.39 -3.94 -2.75
N GLU A 54 -4.59 -4.59 -3.89
CA GLU A 54 -3.61 -5.46 -4.52
C GLU A 54 -2.39 -4.67 -5.03
N ASP A 55 -2.59 -3.53 -5.68
CA ASP A 55 -1.49 -2.68 -6.16
C ASP A 55 -0.68 -2.13 -4.99
N LEU A 56 -1.36 -1.68 -3.93
CA LEU A 56 -0.72 -1.14 -2.73
C LEU A 56 0.04 -2.21 -1.95
N THR A 57 -0.52 -3.42 -1.85
CA THR A 57 0.18 -4.56 -1.24
C THR A 57 1.42 -4.94 -2.04
N THR A 58 1.32 -4.92 -3.36
CA THR A 58 2.44 -5.24 -4.25
C THR A 58 3.54 -4.17 -4.14
N GLU A 59 3.18 -2.89 -4.11
CA GLU A 59 4.12 -1.79 -3.99
C GLU A 59 4.82 -1.75 -2.63
N TRP A 60 4.06 -1.94 -1.55
CA TRP A 60 4.64 -2.11 -0.21
C TRP A 60 5.67 -3.25 -0.19
N ALA A 61 5.31 -4.40 -0.77
CA ALA A 61 6.19 -5.56 -0.79
C ALA A 61 7.47 -5.31 -1.62
N ARG A 62 7.36 -4.64 -2.78
CA ARG A 62 8.55 -4.21 -3.55
C ARG A 62 9.46 -3.31 -2.72
N GLY A 63 8.90 -2.33 -2.01
CA GLY A 63 9.65 -1.43 -1.13
C GLY A 63 10.39 -2.17 -0.01
N VAL A 64 9.71 -3.11 0.66
CA VAL A 64 10.32 -3.95 1.71
C VAL A 64 11.48 -4.77 1.17
N LEU A 65 11.30 -5.44 0.03
CA LEU A 65 12.34 -6.28 -0.57
C LEU A 65 13.54 -5.47 -1.04
N ALA A 66 13.30 -4.30 -1.64
CA ALA A 66 14.36 -3.37 -2.03
C ALA A 66 15.17 -2.88 -0.82
N ALA A 67 14.50 -2.47 0.26
CA ALA A 67 15.16 -2.05 1.50
C ALA A 67 15.98 -3.18 2.16
N ALA A 68 15.52 -4.42 2.03
CA ALA A 68 16.23 -5.61 2.53
C ALA A 68 17.33 -6.12 1.58
N GLY A 69 17.46 -5.56 0.37
CA GLY A 69 18.40 -6.04 -0.66
C GLY A 69 18.09 -7.47 -1.14
N VAL A 70 16.82 -7.88 -1.12
CA VAL A 70 16.38 -9.23 -1.47
C VAL A 70 15.76 -9.24 -2.86
N ASP A 71 16.28 -10.07 -3.76
CA ASP A 71 15.64 -10.35 -5.05
C ASP A 71 14.31 -11.10 -4.83
N PRO A 72 13.18 -10.58 -5.35
CA PRO A 72 11.88 -11.25 -5.27
C PRO A 72 11.86 -12.70 -5.76
N LYS A 73 12.77 -13.09 -6.67
CA LYS A 73 12.88 -14.47 -7.18
C LYS A 73 13.37 -15.47 -6.12
N HIS A 74 13.97 -15.01 -5.03
CA HIS A 74 14.36 -15.85 -3.91
C HIS A 74 13.19 -16.01 -2.92
N GLU A 75 12.18 -16.80 -3.28
CA GLU A 75 10.90 -16.95 -2.57
C GLU A 75 11.02 -17.07 -1.04
N VAL A 76 11.93 -17.90 -0.53
CA VAL A 76 12.14 -18.08 0.92
C VAL A 76 12.66 -16.81 1.58
N ARG A 77 13.65 -16.14 0.95
CA ARG A 77 14.23 -14.90 1.47
C ARG A 77 13.23 -13.75 1.37
N ALA A 78 12.47 -13.68 0.27
CA ALA A 78 11.44 -12.69 0.08
C ALA A 78 10.31 -12.83 1.11
N THR A 79 9.79 -14.05 1.28
CA THR A 79 8.77 -14.37 2.30
C THR A 79 9.26 -14.01 3.70
N LYS A 80 10.52 -14.33 4.02
CA LYS A 80 11.13 -13.96 5.31
C LYS A 80 11.17 -12.44 5.49
N ALA A 81 11.71 -11.70 4.51
CA ALA A 81 11.81 -10.24 4.59
C ALA A 81 10.45 -9.56 4.79
N LEU A 82 9.40 -10.03 4.11
CA LEU A 82 8.03 -9.54 4.29
C LEU A 82 7.51 -9.78 5.71
N ARG A 83 7.79 -10.95 6.28
CA ARG A 83 7.38 -11.30 7.65
C ARG A 83 8.23 -10.62 8.72
N ASP A 84 9.50 -10.31 8.43
CA ASP A 84 10.36 -9.53 9.33
C ASP A 84 9.85 -8.08 9.40
N ALA A 85 9.39 -7.52 8.28
CA ALA A 85 8.78 -6.19 8.22
C ALA A 85 7.36 -6.13 8.82
N LYS A 86 6.57 -7.21 8.72
CA LYS A 86 5.21 -7.32 9.25
C LYS A 86 5.02 -8.67 9.95
N PRO A 87 5.43 -8.82 11.23
CA PRO A 87 5.43 -10.11 11.95
C PRO A 87 4.06 -10.79 12.06
N GLU A 88 3.00 -9.99 12.05
CA GLU A 88 1.61 -10.42 12.11
C GLU A 88 1.07 -10.97 10.79
N LEU A 89 1.77 -10.75 9.66
CA LEU A 89 1.41 -11.29 8.36
C LEU A 89 1.40 -12.82 8.46
N SER A 90 0.37 -13.48 7.93
CA SER A 90 0.34 -14.94 7.90
C SER A 90 1.40 -15.48 6.92
N LEU A 91 1.90 -16.70 7.13
CA LEU A 91 2.86 -17.30 6.20
C LEU A 91 2.26 -17.44 4.80
N ALA A 92 1.00 -17.87 4.71
CA ALA A 92 0.30 -18.02 3.43
C ALA A 92 0.18 -16.68 2.69
N ALA A 93 -0.23 -15.61 3.38
CA ALA A 93 -0.30 -14.28 2.77
C ALA A 93 1.08 -13.78 2.32
N ALA A 94 2.13 -13.97 3.14
CA ALA A 94 3.48 -13.58 2.78
C ALA A 94 4.00 -14.29 1.53
N VAL A 95 3.72 -15.60 1.39
CA VAL A 95 4.08 -16.39 0.21
C VAL A 95 3.35 -15.90 -1.03
N GLU A 96 2.04 -15.67 -0.95
CA GLU A 96 1.27 -15.19 -2.10
C GLU A 96 1.70 -13.79 -2.54
N ILE A 97 2.00 -12.89 -1.60
CA ILE A 97 2.56 -11.57 -1.90
C ILE A 97 3.94 -11.71 -2.57
N ALA A 98 4.84 -12.54 -2.03
CA ALA A 98 6.15 -12.77 -2.62
C ALA A 98 6.07 -13.28 -4.07
N LYS A 99 5.17 -14.23 -4.34
CA LYS A 99 4.93 -14.74 -5.71
C LYS A 99 4.38 -13.67 -6.65
N LYS A 100 3.50 -12.78 -6.18
CA LYS A 100 2.96 -11.69 -7.01
C LYS A 100 4.06 -10.72 -7.43
N VAL A 101 4.98 -10.40 -6.53
CA VAL A 101 6.09 -9.46 -6.81
C VAL A 101 7.20 -10.09 -7.67
N ALA A 102 7.33 -11.41 -7.65
CA ALA A 102 8.33 -12.14 -8.44
C ALA A 102 7.94 -12.35 -9.92
N ARG A 103 6.70 -12.01 -10.31
CA ARG A 103 6.18 -12.08 -11.68
C ARG A 103 6.51 -10.82 -12.45
#